data_AF-A0A1U7EDC7-F1
#
_entry.id   AF-A0A1U7EDC7-F1
#
_cell.length_a   1.000
_cell.length_b   1.000
_cell.length_c   1.000
_cell.angle_alpha   90.00
_cell.angle_beta   90.00
_cell.angle_gamma   90.00
#
_symmetry.space_group_name_H-M   'P 1'
#
loop_
_entity.id
_entity.type
_entity.pdbx_description
1 polymer ?
#
loop_
_entity_poly.entity_id
_entity_poly.type
_entity_poly.pdbx_seq_one_letter_code
_entity_poly.pdbx_strand_id
1 'polypeptide(L)'
;MKANTKKYAANGGYERSEDIQLKDSFAGILAEFATLDFLNRNYPQSAKRPIVTNIKNQIDIEWDYRNEKVYIEVRSSFVKNGIDFALYAVDNRTGRTFFDIIGPYYQLRYKKDYETTKDLYFRVFFEGDKTRFIDNYISKNAPFYLVGAMSGKDIIMQGIKKTMSSYELNIKKNHGGDYFTAPIDKILDIEEFLNQFHP
;
A
#
# COMPACT_ATOMS: atom_id res chain seq x y z
N MET A 1 -1.29 10.14 17.92
CA MET A 1 -1.54 9.05 16.94
C MET A 1 -1.27 7.72 17.63
N LYS A 2 -2.21 6.77 17.67
CA LYS A 2 -1.93 5.40 18.09
C LYS A 2 -1.41 4.63 16.88
N ALA A 3 -0.14 4.21 16.91
CA ALA A 3 0.40 3.32 15.91
C ALA A 3 -0.16 1.92 16.15
N ASN A 4 -0.89 1.37 15.17
CA ASN A 4 -1.35 -0.01 15.23
C ASN A 4 -0.21 -0.90 14.71
N THR A 5 0.55 -1.50 15.62
CA THR A 5 1.64 -2.42 15.28
C THR A 5 1.07 -3.79 14.97
N LYS A 6 0.96 -4.13 13.68
CA LYS A 6 0.63 -5.50 13.27
C LYS A 6 1.81 -6.39 13.67
N LYS A 7 1.60 -7.26 14.67
CA LYS A 7 2.62 -8.19 15.21
C LYS A 7 3.21 -9.14 14.16
N TYR A 8 2.45 -9.42 13.09
CA TYR A 8 2.85 -10.34 12.01
C TYR A 8 3.14 -9.60 10.71
N ALA A 9 4.18 -10.02 10.02
CA ALA A 9 4.52 -9.54 8.69
C ALA A 9 3.41 -9.82 7.69
N ALA A 10 3.22 -8.89 6.73
CA ALA A 10 2.43 -9.19 5.55
C ALA A 10 2.99 -10.43 4.83
N ASN A 11 4.31 -10.52 4.69
CA ASN A 11 4.98 -11.67 4.09
C ASN A 11 5.03 -12.86 5.06
N GLY A 12 4.30 -13.94 4.74
CA GLY A 12 4.42 -15.24 5.43
C GLY A 12 3.78 -15.35 6.81
N GLY A 13 3.33 -14.25 7.43
CA GLY A 13 2.63 -14.26 8.71
C GLY A 13 3.51 -14.60 9.93
N TYR A 14 4.81 -14.31 9.88
CA TYR A 14 5.77 -14.50 10.99
C TYR A 14 5.98 -13.21 11.78
N GLU A 15 6.46 -13.32 13.02
CA GLU A 15 6.71 -12.21 13.94
C GLU A 15 7.94 -11.39 13.48
N ARG A 16 7.75 -10.08 13.29
CA ARG A 16 8.84 -9.14 12.92
C ARG A 16 9.55 -8.63 14.16
N SER A 17 10.81 -8.18 14.05
CA SER A 17 11.44 -7.42 15.14
C SER A 17 10.63 -6.15 15.44
N GLU A 18 10.59 -5.74 16.71
CA GLU A 18 9.82 -4.55 17.14
C GLU A 18 10.22 -3.29 16.37
N ASP A 19 11.50 -3.14 16.06
CA ASP A 19 12.04 -2.02 15.27
C ASP A 19 11.47 -1.98 13.84
N ILE A 20 11.39 -3.12 13.15
CA ILE A 20 10.80 -3.18 11.80
C ILE A 20 9.29 -2.94 11.85
N GLN A 21 8.60 -3.46 12.88
CA GLN A 21 7.17 -3.19 13.07
C GLN A 21 6.91 -1.70 13.26
N LEU A 22 7.71 -1.04 14.09
CA LEU A 22 7.59 0.39 14.36
C LEU A 22 7.79 1.22 13.07
N LYS A 23 8.83 0.92 12.30
CA LYS A 23 9.12 1.60 11.02
C LYS A 23 8.01 1.39 9.99
N ASP A 24 7.50 0.16 9.86
CA ASP A 24 6.37 -0.13 8.96
C ASP A 24 5.09 0.57 9.39
N SER A 25 4.82 0.64 10.71
CA SER A 25 3.66 1.36 11.23
C SER A 25 3.76 2.87 10.98
N PHE A 26 4.93 3.49 11.18
CA PHE A 26 5.08 4.92 10.86
C PHE A 26 5.00 5.19 9.36
N ALA A 27 5.59 4.33 8.52
CA ALA A 27 5.49 4.46 7.07
C ALA A 27 4.04 4.34 6.59
N GLY A 28 3.27 3.41 7.16
CA GLY A 28 1.82 3.30 6.92
C GLY A 28 1.08 4.58 7.31
N ILE A 29 1.30 5.09 8.51
CA ILE A 29 0.65 6.31 9.00
C ILE A 29 0.97 7.53 8.13
N LEU A 30 2.23 7.70 7.72
CA LEU A 30 2.63 8.81 6.85
C LEU A 30 2.00 8.69 5.45
N ALA A 31 1.90 7.48 4.92
CA ALA A 31 1.22 7.24 3.65
C ALA A 31 -0.28 7.54 3.75
N GLU A 32 -0.96 7.05 4.80
CA GLU A 32 -2.37 7.36 5.07
C GLU A 32 -2.60 8.87 5.23
N PHE A 33 -1.69 9.56 5.94
CA PHE A 33 -1.75 11.00 6.11
C PHE A 33 -1.66 11.75 4.78
N ALA A 34 -0.70 11.38 3.92
CA ALA A 34 -0.56 12.04 2.62
C ALA A 34 -1.75 11.80 1.69
N THR A 35 -2.29 10.58 1.66
CA THR A 35 -3.51 10.29 0.88
C THR A 35 -4.70 11.10 1.42
N LEU A 36 -4.85 11.18 2.74
CA LEU A 36 -5.92 11.97 3.37
C LEU A 36 -5.80 13.46 3.07
N ASP A 37 -4.59 14.01 3.19
CA ASP A 37 -4.30 15.42 2.90
C ASP A 37 -4.52 15.73 1.41
N PHE A 38 -4.07 14.85 0.50
CA PHE A 38 -4.34 14.96 -0.93
C PHE A 38 -5.85 15.01 -1.23
N LEU A 39 -6.62 14.05 -0.70
CA LEU A 39 -8.07 14.01 -0.92
C LEU A 39 -8.75 15.25 -0.36
N ASN A 40 -8.44 15.67 0.87
CA ASN A 40 -9.09 16.83 1.50
C ASN A 40 -8.64 18.19 0.92
N ARG A 41 -7.48 18.27 0.26
CA ARG A 41 -7.10 19.50 -0.47
C ARG A 41 -7.91 19.67 -1.75
N ASN A 42 -8.22 18.56 -2.44
CA ASN A 42 -8.97 18.59 -3.70
C ASN A 42 -10.49 18.49 -3.49
N TYR A 43 -10.92 17.83 -2.41
CA TYR A 43 -12.31 17.60 -2.02
C TYR A 43 -12.46 17.90 -0.52
N PRO A 44 -12.61 19.18 -0.13
CA PRO A 44 -12.60 19.59 1.28
C PRO A 44 -13.59 18.84 2.17
N GLN A 45 -13.10 18.37 3.32
CA GLN A 45 -13.89 17.68 4.36
C GLN A 45 -14.59 16.38 3.90
N SER A 46 -14.13 15.78 2.79
CA SER A 46 -14.73 14.58 2.23
C SER A 46 -14.07 13.28 2.73
N ALA A 47 -12.81 13.32 3.16
CA ALA A 47 -12.05 12.12 3.53
C ALA A 47 -11.70 12.12 5.03
N LYS A 48 -11.75 10.94 5.65
CA LYS A 48 -11.39 10.74 7.06
C LYS A 48 -10.81 9.36 7.31
N ARG A 49 -9.96 9.24 8.35
CA ARG A 49 -9.56 7.93 8.89
C ARG A 49 -10.67 7.41 9.81
N PRO A 50 -11.23 6.22 9.56
CA PRO A 50 -12.30 5.69 10.40
C PRO A 50 -11.77 5.27 11.77
N ILE A 51 -12.67 5.20 12.76
CA ILE A 51 -12.34 4.65 14.08
C ILE A 51 -12.13 3.14 13.92
N VAL A 52 -10.93 2.66 14.23
CA VAL A 52 -10.61 1.23 14.12
C VAL A 52 -11.29 0.45 15.24
N THR A 53 -12.31 -0.33 14.89
CA THR A 53 -13.03 -1.22 15.83
C THR A 53 -12.64 -2.69 15.66
N ASN A 54 -12.05 -3.08 14.52
CA ASN A 54 -11.57 -4.44 14.24
C ASN A 54 -10.31 -4.39 13.38
N ILE A 55 -9.26 -5.08 13.83
CA ILE A 55 -7.91 -5.11 13.21
C ILE A 55 -7.88 -5.98 11.93
N LYS A 56 -8.84 -6.91 11.76
CA LYS A 56 -8.85 -7.85 10.62
C LYS A 56 -9.30 -7.19 9.32
N ASN A 57 -10.26 -6.27 9.38
CA ASN A 57 -10.83 -5.55 8.24
C ASN A 57 -10.70 -4.04 8.46
N GLN A 58 -9.50 -3.58 8.81
CA GLN A 58 -9.23 -2.16 8.91
C GLN A 58 -9.40 -1.51 7.53
N ILE A 59 -10.09 -0.38 7.50
CA ILE A 59 -10.14 0.54 6.36
C ILE A 59 -9.19 1.69 6.72
N ASP A 60 -8.32 2.06 5.79
CA ASP A 60 -7.34 3.12 6.05
C ASP A 60 -8.00 4.50 5.95
N ILE A 61 -8.78 4.73 4.89
CA ILE A 61 -9.50 5.99 4.66
C ILE A 61 -10.92 5.70 4.15
N GLU A 62 -11.89 6.43 4.70
CA GLU A 62 -13.24 6.56 4.17
C GLU A 62 -13.34 7.91 3.46
N TRP A 63 -13.77 7.90 2.19
CA TRP A 63 -13.94 9.09 1.36
C TRP A 63 -15.39 9.20 0.89
N ASP A 64 -16.06 10.27 1.29
CA ASP A 64 -17.42 10.61 0.88
C ASP A 64 -17.34 11.36 -0.47
N TYR A 65 -17.56 10.65 -1.58
CA TYR A 65 -17.47 11.19 -2.94
C TYR A 65 -18.80 11.01 -3.68
N ARG A 66 -19.37 12.10 -4.20
CA ARG A 66 -20.67 12.12 -4.91
C ARG A 66 -21.81 11.42 -4.15
N ASN A 67 -21.87 11.62 -2.83
CA ASN A 67 -22.82 10.98 -1.91
C ASN A 67 -22.66 9.46 -1.76
N GLU A 68 -21.54 8.90 -2.20
CA GLU A 68 -21.18 7.50 -2.00
C GLU A 68 -19.96 7.39 -1.08
N LYS A 69 -19.94 6.32 -0.29
CA LYS A 69 -18.77 5.98 0.53
C LYS A 69 -17.80 5.16 -0.28
N VAL A 70 -16.59 5.68 -0.45
CA VAL A 70 -15.46 5.03 -1.08
C VAL A 70 -14.48 4.61 0.00
N TYR A 71 -14.22 3.31 0.13
CA TYR A 71 -13.25 2.76 1.07
C TYR A 71 -11.91 2.58 0.38
N ILE A 72 -10.86 3.11 1.02
CA ILE A 72 -9.53 3.20 0.43
C ILE A 72 -8.55 2.39 1.27
N GLU A 73 -7.71 1.60 0.59
CA GLU A 73 -6.49 1.00 1.14
C GLU A 73 -5.27 1.81 0.68
N VAL A 74 -4.31 2.06 1.58
CA VAL A 74 -3.06 2.73 1.24
C VAL A 74 -1.89 1.77 1.40
N ARG A 75 -1.12 1.56 0.32
CA ARG A 75 0.02 0.65 0.30
C ARG A 75 1.33 1.41 0.11
N SER A 76 2.16 1.45 1.14
CA SER A 76 3.50 2.03 1.05
C SER A 76 4.57 1.01 0.68
N SER A 77 5.67 1.47 0.05
CA SER A 77 6.87 0.65 -0.18
C SER A 77 8.14 1.48 -0.23
N PHE A 78 9.26 0.81 0.03
CA PHE A 78 10.58 1.39 0.05
C PHE A 78 11.32 1.08 -1.26
N VAL A 79 11.81 2.12 -1.93
CA VAL A 79 12.44 2.04 -3.25
C VAL A 79 13.93 2.34 -3.12
N LYS A 80 14.77 1.29 -3.06
CA LYS A 80 16.22 1.45 -2.82
C LYS A 80 16.96 2.04 -4.01
N ASN A 81 16.46 1.83 -5.22
CA ASN A 81 17.10 2.23 -6.47
C ASN A 81 16.59 3.58 -7.01
N GLY A 82 15.90 4.36 -6.17
CA GLY A 82 15.30 5.64 -6.55
C GLY A 82 13.89 5.54 -7.10
N ILE A 83 13.22 6.69 -7.15
CA ILE A 83 11.83 6.79 -7.60
C ILE A 83 11.68 6.51 -9.10
N ASP A 84 12.60 6.98 -9.93
CA ASP A 84 12.57 6.75 -11.38
C ASP A 84 12.64 5.26 -11.72
N PHE A 85 13.45 4.50 -10.96
CA PHE A 85 13.46 3.05 -11.09
C PHE A 85 12.10 2.45 -10.75
N ALA A 86 11.45 2.94 -9.69
CA ALA A 86 10.17 2.40 -9.25
C ALA A 86 9.03 2.64 -10.26
N LEU A 87 9.07 3.77 -10.96
CA LEU A 87 8.04 4.18 -11.91
C LEU A 87 8.30 3.68 -13.33
N TYR A 88 9.56 3.68 -13.77
CA TYR A 88 9.88 3.55 -15.20
C TYR A 88 10.74 2.35 -15.53
N ALA A 89 11.43 1.73 -14.56
CA ALA A 89 12.28 0.59 -14.88
C ALA A 89 11.43 -0.65 -15.19
N VAL A 90 11.79 -1.32 -16.29
CA VAL A 90 11.12 -2.51 -16.79
C VAL A 90 12.03 -3.73 -16.64
N ASP A 91 11.49 -4.84 -16.16
CA ASP A 91 12.16 -6.13 -16.20
C ASP A 91 12.12 -6.66 -17.63
N ASN A 92 13.26 -6.61 -18.32
CA ASN A 92 13.42 -7.07 -19.71
C ASN A 92 12.94 -8.49 -19.97
N ARG A 93 12.83 -9.35 -18.95
CA ARG A 93 12.33 -10.73 -19.10
C ARG A 93 10.81 -10.79 -19.16
N THR A 94 10.13 -9.85 -18.51
CA THR A 94 8.66 -9.85 -18.39
C THR A 94 8.01 -8.73 -19.18
N GLY A 95 8.78 -7.70 -19.57
CA GLY A 95 8.28 -6.48 -20.19
C GLY A 95 7.43 -5.63 -19.25
N ARG A 96 7.53 -5.84 -17.93
CA ARG A 96 6.71 -5.16 -16.91
C ARG A 96 7.56 -4.39 -15.91
N THR A 97 6.98 -3.39 -15.28
CA THR A 97 7.60 -2.64 -14.18
C THR A 97 7.94 -3.53 -12.99
N PHE A 98 8.96 -3.15 -12.23
CA PHE A 98 9.37 -3.92 -11.03
C PHE A 98 8.41 -3.77 -9.84
N PHE A 99 7.61 -2.69 -9.84
CA PHE A 99 6.63 -2.43 -8.81
C PHE A 99 5.23 -2.69 -9.32
N ASP A 100 4.39 -3.14 -8.39
CA ASP A 100 2.97 -3.34 -8.59
C ASP A 100 2.18 -2.53 -7.56
N ILE A 101 0.89 -2.37 -7.84
CA ILE A 101 -0.11 -2.08 -6.83
C ILE A 101 -0.62 -3.38 -6.20
N ILE A 102 -0.68 -3.40 -4.87
CA ILE A 102 -0.99 -4.60 -4.09
C ILE A 102 -2.45 -4.53 -3.65
N GLY A 103 -3.26 -5.41 -4.21
CA GLY A 103 -4.68 -5.56 -3.90
C GLY A 103 -4.94 -6.42 -2.67
N PRO A 104 -6.13 -7.05 -2.60
CA PRO A 104 -6.47 -8.00 -1.54
C PRO A 104 -5.48 -9.15 -1.45
N TYR A 105 -5.16 -9.54 -0.22
CA TYR A 105 -4.29 -10.68 0.05
C TYR A 105 -4.93 -11.64 1.05
N TYR A 106 -4.43 -12.86 1.07
CA TYR A 106 -4.65 -13.78 2.17
C TYR A 106 -3.28 -14.28 2.69
N GLN A 107 -3.25 -14.69 3.95
CA GLN A 107 -2.08 -15.26 4.61
C GLN A 107 -2.49 -16.52 5.34
N LEU A 108 -1.87 -17.65 5.02
CA LEU A 108 -2.22 -18.96 5.60
C LEU A 108 -2.20 -18.98 7.14
N ARG A 109 -1.31 -18.19 7.76
CA ARG A 109 -1.09 -18.18 9.21
C ARG A 109 -1.84 -17.10 9.98
N TYR A 110 -2.49 -16.15 9.29
CA TYR A 110 -3.09 -14.98 9.95
C TYR A 110 -4.46 -14.59 9.37
N LYS A 111 -4.56 -14.34 8.06
CA LYS A 111 -5.81 -14.05 7.35
C LYS A 111 -6.11 -15.17 6.37
N LYS A 112 -6.81 -16.21 6.83
CA LYS A 112 -7.05 -17.42 6.03
C LYS A 112 -7.99 -17.19 4.85
N ASP A 113 -8.83 -16.15 4.94
CA ASP A 113 -9.64 -15.65 3.84
C ASP A 113 -8.99 -14.42 3.23
N TYR A 114 -9.26 -14.15 1.94
CA TYR A 114 -8.85 -12.90 1.31
C TYR A 114 -9.45 -11.71 2.07
N GLU A 115 -8.67 -10.64 2.17
CA GLU A 115 -9.18 -9.35 2.59
C GLU A 115 -10.38 -8.93 1.72
N THR A 116 -11.38 -8.30 2.34
CA THR A 116 -12.44 -7.65 1.58
C THR A 116 -11.82 -6.58 0.67
N THR A 117 -12.12 -6.67 -0.62
CA THR A 117 -11.73 -5.70 -1.63
C THR A 117 -12.21 -4.31 -1.25
N LYS A 118 -11.28 -3.35 -1.27
CA LYS A 118 -11.56 -1.93 -1.12
C LYS A 118 -11.86 -1.30 -2.47
N ASP A 119 -12.54 -0.17 -2.48
CA ASP A 119 -12.94 0.48 -3.72
C ASP A 119 -11.71 1.01 -4.47
N LEU A 120 -10.78 1.61 -3.74
CA LEU A 120 -9.51 2.12 -4.27
C LEU A 120 -8.31 1.61 -3.47
N TYR A 121 -7.22 1.40 -4.18
CA TYR A 121 -5.90 1.12 -3.63
C TYR A 121 -4.98 2.26 -4.06
N PHE A 122 -4.42 2.99 -3.10
CA PHE A 122 -3.41 4.04 -3.34
C PHE A 122 -2.00 3.50 -3.15
N ARG A 123 -1.06 4.04 -3.93
CA ARG A 123 0.34 3.66 -3.87
C ARG A 123 1.21 4.82 -3.41
N VAL A 124 2.03 4.57 -2.37
CA VAL A 124 2.98 5.53 -1.83
C VAL A 124 4.40 4.95 -1.84
N PHE A 125 5.38 5.74 -2.26
CA PHE A 125 6.79 5.37 -2.25
C PHE A 125 7.65 6.24 -1.35
N PHE A 126 8.47 5.55 -0.55
CA PHE A 126 9.55 6.10 0.23
C PHE A 126 10.87 5.71 -0.44
N GLU A 127 11.69 6.67 -0.82
CA GLU A 127 13.02 6.41 -1.36
C GLU A 127 14.01 5.94 -0.28
N GLY A 128 14.87 5.00 -0.66
CA GLY A 128 15.96 4.49 0.17
C GLY A 128 15.60 3.28 1.03
N ASP A 129 16.46 3.01 2.02
CA ASP A 129 16.38 1.82 2.87
C ASP A 129 15.44 2.04 4.08
N LYS A 130 14.51 1.10 4.30
CA LYS A 130 13.60 1.08 5.44
C LYS A 130 14.29 1.24 6.79
N THR A 131 15.49 0.68 6.94
CA THR A 131 16.26 0.76 8.19
C THR A 131 16.54 2.20 8.63
N ARG A 132 16.58 3.15 7.68
CA ARG A 132 16.82 4.58 7.88
C ARG A 132 15.53 5.42 7.91
N PHE A 133 14.36 4.80 8.02
CA PHE A 133 13.09 5.50 7.91
C PHE A 133 12.94 6.65 8.91
N ILE A 134 13.23 6.40 10.19
CA ILE A 134 13.12 7.43 11.24
C ILE A 134 14.03 8.62 10.91
N ASP A 135 15.30 8.36 10.61
CA ASP A 135 16.27 9.41 10.30
C ASP A 135 15.86 10.24 9.07
N ASN A 136 15.39 9.57 8.01
CA ASN A 136 15.09 10.25 6.76
C ASN A 136 13.75 10.99 6.82
N TYR A 137 12.69 10.34 7.27
CA TYR A 137 11.32 10.86 7.12
C TYR A 137 10.78 11.55 8.35
N ILE A 138 11.24 11.16 9.55
CA ILE A 138 10.79 11.79 10.79
C ILE A 138 11.75 12.91 11.19
N SER A 139 13.05 12.66 11.15
CA SER A 139 14.05 13.63 11.61
C SER A 139 14.46 14.64 10.54
N LYS A 140 14.50 14.23 9.26
CA LYS A 140 14.99 15.07 8.14
C LYS A 140 13.92 15.51 7.16
N ASN A 141 12.65 15.11 7.35
CA ASN A 141 11.54 15.46 6.47
C ASN A 141 11.82 15.16 4.98
N ALA A 142 12.42 14.00 4.69
CA ALA A 142 12.65 13.58 3.32
C ALA A 142 11.32 13.49 2.53
N PRO A 143 11.33 13.84 1.24
CA PRO A 143 10.13 13.74 0.41
C PRO A 143 9.76 12.28 0.15
N PHE A 144 8.47 12.03 0.01
CA PHE A 144 7.90 10.75 -0.39
C PHE A 144 6.74 10.99 -1.36
N TYR A 145 6.37 9.97 -2.12
CA TYR A 145 5.60 10.15 -3.35
C TYR A 145 4.27 9.40 -3.28
N LEU A 146 3.16 10.13 -3.31
CA LEU A 146 1.85 9.58 -3.62
C LEU A 146 1.75 9.46 -5.14
N VAL A 147 1.76 8.23 -5.65
CA VAL A 147 1.95 7.99 -7.09
C VAL A 147 0.62 7.98 -7.84
N GLY A 148 -0.42 7.45 -7.22
CA GLY A 148 -1.71 7.26 -7.87
C GLY A 148 -2.53 6.16 -7.20
N ALA A 149 -3.62 5.80 -7.87
CA ALA A 149 -4.57 4.83 -7.36
C ALA A 149 -5.11 3.90 -8.45
N MET A 150 -5.67 2.77 -8.04
CA MET A 150 -6.38 1.86 -8.94
C MET A 150 -7.62 1.29 -8.24
N SER A 151 -8.68 1.01 -9.00
CA SER A 151 -9.85 0.32 -8.47
C SER A 151 -9.49 -1.08 -7.99
N GLY A 152 -9.97 -1.45 -6.81
CA GLY A 152 -9.84 -2.83 -6.31
C GLY A 152 -10.49 -3.86 -7.22
N LYS A 153 -11.61 -3.49 -7.86
CA LYS A 153 -12.29 -4.34 -8.84
C LYS A 153 -11.40 -4.60 -10.06
N ASP A 154 -10.75 -3.55 -10.58
CA ASP A 154 -9.88 -3.68 -11.75
C ASP A 154 -8.63 -4.51 -11.44
N ILE A 155 -8.05 -4.35 -10.24
CA ILE A 155 -6.94 -5.20 -9.77
C ILE A 155 -7.35 -6.69 -9.79
N ILE A 156 -8.56 -7.02 -9.33
CA ILE A 156 -9.06 -8.41 -9.34
C ILE A 156 -9.34 -8.88 -10.77
N MET A 157 -9.94 -8.04 -11.61
CA MET A 157 -10.29 -8.37 -12.99
C MET A 157 -9.06 -8.71 -13.85
N GLN A 158 -7.89 -8.13 -13.55
CA GLN A 158 -6.64 -8.53 -14.21
C GLN A 158 -6.24 -9.98 -13.93
N GLY A 159 -6.69 -10.57 -12.82
CA GLY A 159 -6.43 -11.98 -12.48
C GLY A 159 -4.97 -12.31 -12.16
N ILE A 160 -4.11 -11.30 -12.01
CA ILE A 160 -2.69 -11.50 -11.70
C ILE A 160 -2.54 -11.72 -10.19
N LYS A 161 -1.91 -12.83 -9.82
CA LYS A 161 -1.57 -13.16 -8.44
C LYS A 161 -0.07 -13.34 -8.27
N LYS A 162 0.47 -12.86 -7.16
CA LYS A 162 1.85 -13.13 -6.75
C LYS A 162 1.86 -13.79 -5.38
N THR A 163 2.71 -14.80 -5.24
CA THR A 163 2.93 -15.48 -3.96
C THR A 163 3.73 -14.58 -3.03
N MET A 164 3.37 -14.55 -1.76
CA MET A 164 4.16 -13.85 -0.75
C MET A 164 5.49 -14.58 -0.54
N SER A 165 6.60 -13.92 -0.90
CA SER A 165 7.94 -14.48 -0.72
C SER A 165 8.32 -14.49 0.76
N SER A 166 8.69 -15.65 1.29
CA SER A 166 9.30 -15.81 2.63
C SER A 166 10.80 -15.47 2.59
N TYR A 167 11.17 -14.32 2.02
CA TYR A 167 12.58 -13.98 1.72
C TYR A 167 13.45 -13.82 2.97
N GLU A 168 12.86 -13.68 4.17
CA GLU A 168 13.61 -13.55 5.42
C GLU A 168 14.23 -14.86 5.92
N LEU A 169 13.89 -16.02 5.35
CA LEU A 169 14.40 -17.30 5.85
C LEU A 169 14.74 -18.23 4.69
N ASN A 170 15.99 -18.71 4.66
CA ASN A 170 16.52 -19.82 3.85
C ASN A 170 15.81 -21.18 4.12
N ILE A 171 14.51 -21.17 4.40
CA ILE A 171 13.69 -22.33 4.70
C ILE A 171 12.80 -22.58 3.49
N LYS A 172 12.94 -23.78 2.90
CA LYS A 172 12.21 -24.28 1.73
C LYS A 172 10.80 -23.69 1.58
N LYS A 173 10.55 -23.06 0.43
CA LYS A 173 9.28 -22.68 -0.22
C LYS A 173 7.97 -23.12 0.50
N ASN A 174 7.70 -22.61 1.70
CA ASN A 174 6.37 -22.70 2.29
C ASN A 174 5.61 -21.45 1.85
N HIS A 175 4.63 -21.65 0.97
CA HIS A 175 3.81 -20.58 0.40
C HIS A 175 3.10 -19.85 1.55
N GLY A 176 3.40 -18.57 1.78
CA GLY A 176 2.86 -17.81 2.91
C GLY A 176 1.39 -17.35 2.74
N GLY A 177 0.86 -17.52 1.53
CA GLY A 177 -0.34 -16.87 1.01
C GLY A 177 -0.04 -16.23 -0.34
N ASP A 178 -1.03 -15.57 -0.92
CA ASP A 178 -0.87 -14.79 -2.14
C ASP A 178 -1.68 -13.48 -2.08
N TYR A 179 -1.46 -12.63 -3.07
CA TYR A 179 -2.17 -11.37 -3.23
C TYR A 179 -2.49 -11.12 -4.70
N PHE A 180 -3.63 -10.47 -4.92
CA PHE A 180 -3.94 -9.87 -6.22
C PHE A 180 -3.08 -8.64 -6.43
N THR A 181 -2.70 -8.40 -7.67
CA THR A 181 -1.81 -7.30 -8.00
C THR A 181 -2.02 -6.82 -9.43
N ALA A 182 -1.66 -5.58 -9.69
CA ALA A 182 -1.63 -5.03 -11.04
C ALA A 182 -0.31 -4.26 -11.23
N PRO A 183 0.28 -4.30 -12.44
CA PRO A 183 1.47 -3.52 -12.76
C PRO A 183 1.26 -2.03 -12.47
N ILE A 184 2.31 -1.34 -12.01
CA ILE A 184 2.17 0.07 -11.60
C ILE A 184 1.93 1.01 -12.79
N ASP A 185 2.28 0.61 -14.02
CA ASP A 185 1.94 1.34 -15.26
C ASP A 185 0.45 1.27 -15.63
N LYS A 186 -0.38 0.64 -14.78
CA LYS A 186 -1.85 0.56 -14.94
C LYS A 186 -2.61 1.35 -13.88
N ILE A 187 -1.91 2.04 -12.97
CA ILE A 187 -2.57 2.94 -12.04
C ILE A 187 -3.06 4.17 -12.79
N LEU A 188 -4.10 4.80 -12.26
CA LEU A 188 -4.37 6.20 -12.54
C LEU A 188 -3.32 7.01 -11.80
N ASP A 189 -2.48 7.73 -12.51
CA ASP A 189 -1.60 8.71 -11.85
C ASP A 189 -2.44 9.81 -11.17
N ILE A 190 -1.81 10.71 -10.43
CA ILE A 190 -2.54 11.73 -9.67
C ILE A 190 -3.32 12.68 -10.58
N GLU A 191 -2.81 13.01 -11.76
CA GLU A 191 -3.49 13.88 -12.71
C GLU A 191 -4.69 13.17 -13.35
N GLU A 192 -4.49 11.94 -13.82
CA GLU A 192 -5.56 11.09 -14.34
C GLU A 192 -6.65 10.82 -13.30
N PHE A 193 -6.24 10.57 -12.05
CA PHE A 193 -7.16 10.40 -10.93
C PHE A 193 -7.98 11.67 -10.72
N LEU A 194 -7.36 12.85 -10.66
CA LEU A 194 -8.13 14.08 -10.53
C LEU A 194 -9.07 14.28 -11.71
N ASN A 195 -8.66 14.02 -12.95
CA ASN A 195 -9.51 14.13 -14.13
C ASN A 195 -10.71 13.18 -14.12
N GLN A 196 -10.53 11.95 -13.66
CA GLN A 196 -11.62 10.98 -13.55
C GLN A 196 -12.58 11.29 -12.40
N PHE A 197 -12.05 11.86 -11.32
CA PHE A 197 -12.82 12.18 -10.11
C PHE A 197 -13.16 13.68 -10.01
N HIS A 198 -12.93 14.47 -11.05
CA HIS A 198 -13.23 15.90 -11.08
C HIS A 198 -14.75 16.12 -10.96
N PRO A 199 -15.21 17.18 -10.26
CA PRO A 199 -16.62 17.57 -10.22
C PRO A 199 -17.21 17.85 -11.60
#